data_AF-A0A929BVA6-F1
#
_entry.id   AF-A0A929BVA6-F1
#
_cell.length_a   1.000
_cell.length_b   1.000
_cell.length_c   1.000
_cell.angle_alpha   90.00
_cell.angle_beta   90.00
_cell.angle_gamma   90.00
#
_symmetry.space_group_name_H-M   'P 1'
#
loop_
_entity.id
_entity.type
_entity.pdbx_description
1 polymer ?
#
loop_
_entity_poly.entity_id
_entity_poly.type
_entity_poly.pdbx_seq_one_letter_code
_entity_poly.pdbx_strand_id
1 'polypeptide(L)'
;MTKNKLHWMTMGTEDIPQRPERPLGVTALTIWDGVMVGVVPAIRSGIIIANTSNQESISILTLCLATGIPIAIVSAAFGTFRGNDRARLSLLVLLTIYFSLNAFQSVILLVSSDLIPEEQLSSVGRIITAIISVGINLWYFLRPKTIAFFRKPIEQNN
;
A
#
# COMPACT_ATOMS: atom_id res chain seq x y z
N MET A 1 -13.62 14.71 -69.25
CA MET A 1 -12.28 14.49 -68.69
C MET A 1 -12.32 14.77 -67.20
N THR A 2 -12.26 13.71 -66.42
CA THR A 2 -12.65 13.57 -65.01
C THR A 2 -11.57 14.03 -64.05
N LYS A 3 -11.81 15.12 -63.30
CA LYS A 3 -11.05 15.47 -62.09
C LYS A 3 -11.77 14.92 -60.86
N ASN A 4 -11.72 13.60 -60.68
CA ASN A 4 -12.03 12.97 -59.39
C ASN A 4 -10.85 13.24 -58.46
N LYS A 5 -10.96 14.36 -57.74
CA LYS A 5 -10.03 14.80 -56.71
C LYS A 5 -10.14 13.80 -55.55
N LEU A 6 -9.09 13.03 -55.34
CA LEU A 6 -8.91 12.19 -54.16
C LEU A 6 -9.11 13.05 -52.90
N HIS A 7 -10.27 12.88 -52.26
CA HIS A 7 -10.65 13.53 -51.00
C HIS A 7 -10.84 12.48 -49.91
N TRP A 8 -9.95 11.50 -49.91
CA TRP A 8 -9.88 10.45 -48.92
C TRP A 8 -8.47 10.47 -48.35
N MET A 9 -8.34 10.29 -47.04
CA MET A 9 -7.07 10.10 -46.32
C MET A 9 -6.33 11.36 -45.84
N THR A 10 -7.06 12.27 -45.19
CA THR A 10 -6.63 12.61 -43.82
C THR A 10 -7.56 11.84 -42.90
N MET A 11 -7.27 10.54 -42.72
CA MET A 11 -7.73 9.86 -41.51
C MET A 11 -7.17 10.71 -40.38
N GLY A 12 -8.02 11.54 -39.79
CA GLY A 12 -7.70 12.18 -38.53
C GLY A 12 -7.20 11.06 -37.64
N THR A 13 -5.98 11.20 -37.16
CA THR A 13 -5.53 10.44 -36.01
C THR A 13 -6.55 10.78 -34.92
N GLU A 14 -7.60 9.97 -34.80
CA GLU A 14 -8.50 10.01 -33.66
C GLU A 14 -7.57 9.99 -32.46
N ASP A 15 -7.59 11.07 -31.69
CA ASP A 15 -6.78 11.21 -30.50
C ASP A 15 -7.15 10.05 -29.59
N ILE A 16 -6.38 8.96 -29.67
CA ILE A 16 -6.54 7.81 -28.79
C ILE A 16 -6.39 8.40 -27.39
N PRO A 17 -7.44 8.34 -26.54
CA PRO A 17 -7.45 9.04 -25.28
C PRO A 17 -6.27 8.55 -24.45
N GLN A 18 -5.21 9.35 -24.39
CA GLN A 18 -3.99 8.92 -23.70
C GLN A 18 -4.31 8.68 -22.22
N ARG A 19 -3.82 7.55 -21.70
CA ARG A 19 -3.91 7.32 -20.25
C ARG A 19 -3.12 8.43 -19.55
N PRO A 20 -3.67 9.03 -18.49
CA PRO A 20 -2.96 10.02 -17.73
C PRO A 20 -1.70 9.36 -17.19
N GLU A 21 -0.60 10.09 -17.27
CA GLU A 21 0.70 9.60 -16.81
C GLU A 21 0.60 9.16 -15.34
N ARG A 22 1.24 8.03 -15.01
CA ARG A 22 1.23 7.50 -13.65
C ARG A 22 1.86 8.54 -12.71
N PRO A 23 1.14 9.04 -11.70
CA PRO A 23 1.72 9.97 -10.74
C PRO A 23 2.90 9.28 -10.03
N LEU A 24 4.13 9.77 -10.27
CA LEU A 24 5.37 9.15 -9.79
C LEU A 24 5.35 8.83 -8.30
N GLY A 25 4.77 9.71 -7.47
CA GLY A 25 4.73 9.47 -6.04
C GLY A 25 3.78 8.36 -5.61
N VAL A 26 2.74 8.00 -6.40
CA VAL A 26 1.90 6.84 -6.07
C VAL A 26 2.71 5.58 -6.25
N THR A 27 3.49 5.51 -7.33
CA THR A 27 4.36 4.38 -7.62
C THR A 27 5.41 4.21 -6.54
N ALA A 28 6.10 5.30 -6.17
CA ALA A 28 7.11 5.28 -5.12
C ALA A 28 6.52 4.88 -3.77
N LEU A 29 5.37 5.46 -3.38
CA LEU A 29 4.70 5.16 -2.12
C LEU A 29 4.22 3.71 -2.08
N THR A 30 3.61 3.20 -3.16
CA THR A 30 3.13 1.81 -3.25
C THR A 30 4.29 0.81 -3.11
N ILE A 31 5.43 1.09 -3.75
CA ILE A 31 6.63 0.24 -3.62
C ILE A 31 7.16 0.30 -2.19
N TRP A 32 7.29 1.51 -1.63
CA TRP A 32 7.74 1.71 -0.26
C TRP A 32 6.87 0.96 0.75
N ASP A 33 5.55 1.10 0.67
CA ASP A 33 4.60 0.42 1.55
C ASP A 33 4.66 -1.10 1.38
N GLY A 34 4.71 -1.58 0.13
CA GLY A 34 4.84 -3.01 -0.17
C GLY A 34 6.10 -3.62 0.44
N VAL A 35 7.23 -2.91 0.40
CA VAL A 35 8.50 -3.38 0.95
C VAL A 35 8.53 -3.23 2.48
N MET A 36 8.31 -2.03 3.00
CA MET A 36 8.54 -1.70 4.41
C MET A 36 7.43 -2.18 5.33
N VAL A 37 6.19 -2.25 4.85
CA VAL A 37 5.03 -2.66 5.63
C VAL A 37 4.60 -4.10 5.28
N GLY A 38 4.90 -4.56 4.06
CA GLY A 38 4.63 -5.91 3.61
C GLY A 38 5.82 -6.87 3.79
N VAL A 39 6.84 -6.74 2.94
CA VAL A 39 7.94 -7.72 2.85
C VAL A 39 8.76 -7.79 4.14
N VAL A 40 9.21 -6.66 4.68
CA VAL A 40 10.08 -6.63 5.86
C VAL A 40 9.39 -7.24 7.10
N PRO A 41 8.14 -6.87 7.45
CA PRO A 41 7.44 -7.49 8.57
C PRO A 41 7.12 -8.98 8.36
N ALA A 42 6.85 -9.40 7.12
CA ALA A 42 6.65 -10.82 6.80
C ALA A 42 7.93 -11.63 7.05
N ILE A 43 9.09 -11.14 6.60
CA ILE A 43 10.39 -11.79 6.83
C ILE A 43 10.69 -11.83 8.34
N ARG A 44 10.52 -10.71 9.04
CA ARG A 44 10.75 -10.64 10.49
C ARG A 44 9.89 -11.64 11.24
N SER A 45 8.61 -11.74 10.89
CA SER A 45 7.70 -12.72 11.49
C SER A 45 8.16 -14.14 11.21
N GLY A 46 8.56 -14.45 9.97
CA GLY A 46 9.15 -15.75 9.61
C GLY A 46 10.37 -16.13 10.45
N ILE A 47 11.28 -15.17 10.69
CA ILE A 47 12.47 -15.37 11.53
C ILE A 47 12.07 -15.66 12.99
N ILE A 48 11.10 -14.90 13.54
CA ILE A 48 10.62 -15.11 14.92
C ILE A 48 10.01 -16.51 15.06
N ILE A 49 9.22 -16.95 14.08
CA ILE A 49 8.60 -18.28 14.08
C ILE A 49 9.66 -19.36 14.02
N ALA A 50 10.65 -19.24 13.13
CA ALA A 50 11.72 -20.21 12.99
C ALA A 50 12.60 -20.33 14.25
N ASN A 51 12.79 -19.23 14.97
CA ASN A 51 13.61 -19.18 16.18
C ASN A 51 12.85 -19.50 17.48
N THR A 52 11.51 -19.52 17.45
CA THR A 52 10.69 -19.90 18.61
C THR A 52 10.73 -21.42 18.75
N SER A 53 11.87 -21.94 19.20
CA SER A 53 12.10 -23.38 19.17
C SER A 53 11.51 -24.11 20.37
N ASN A 54 11.21 -23.50 21.54
CA ASN A 54 10.90 -24.35 22.71
C ASN A 54 10.06 -23.84 23.91
N GLN A 55 9.54 -22.60 24.06
CA GLN A 55 8.91 -22.23 25.36
C GLN A 55 7.64 -21.36 25.41
N GLU A 56 7.12 -20.82 24.32
CA GLU A 56 5.85 -20.08 24.39
C GLU A 56 4.87 -20.52 23.29
N SER A 57 3.65 -20.87 23.70
CA SER A 57 2.54 -21.10 22.80
C SER A 57 2.11 -19.76 22.19
N ILE A 58 2.75 -19.36 21.10
CA ILE A 58 2.28 -18.24 20.29
C ILE A 58 0.87 -18.59 19.82
N SER A 59 -0.10 -17.74 20.16
CA SER A 59 -1.48 -17.92 19.68
C SER A 59 -1.49 -17.94 18.15
N ILE A 60 -2.17 -18.95 17.57
CA ILE A 60 -2.35 -19.08 16.12
C ILE A 60 -2.95 -17.79 15.54
N LEU A 61 -3.82 -17.12 16.29
CA LEU A 61 -4.40 -15.84 15.87
C LEU A 61 -3.33 -14.76 15.70
N THR A 62 -2.41 -14.63 16.66
CA THR A 62 -1.30 -13.68 16.59
C THR A 62 -0.40 -13.98 15.40
N LEU A 63 -0.13 -15.27 15.16
CA LEU A 63 0.65 -15.74 14.02
C LEU A 63 0.01 -15.35 12.68
N CYS A 64 -1.29 -15.62 12.54
CA CYS A 64 -2.06 -15.28 11.34
C CYS A 64 -2.13 -13.76 11.12
N LEU A 65 -2.26 -12.96 12.17
CA LEU A 65 -2.26 -11.50 12.03
C LEU A 65 -0.87 -10.95 11.69
N ALA A 66 0.18 -11.45 12.34
CA ALA A 66 1.56 -11.00 12.14
C ALA A 66 2.09 -11.32 10.74
N THR A 67 1.67 -12.45 10.14
CA THR A 67 2.11 -12.86 8.80
C THR A 67 1.09 -12.53 7.72
N GLY A 68 -0.21 -12.70 8.00
CA GLY A 68 -1.28 -12.53 7.03
C GLY A 68 -1.49 -11.08 6.60
N ILE A 69 -1.45 -10.12 7.54
CA ILE A 69 -1.61 -8.69 7.19
C ILE A 69 -0.48 -8.22 6.26
N PRO A 70 0.81 -8.45 6.57
CA PRO A 70 1.88 -8.05 5.65
C PRO A 70 1.81 -8.71 4.27
N ILE A 71 1.46 -10.00 4.19
CA ILE A 71 1.27 -10.68 2.89
C ILE A 71 0.11 -10.08 2.09
N ALA A 72 -0.99 -9.75 2.76
CA ALA A 72 -2.13 -9.07 2.14
C ALA A 72 -1.74 -7.68 1.63
N ILE A 73 -0.90 -6.94 2.37
CA ILE A 73 -0.35 -5.64 1.95
C ILE A 73 0.50 -5.79 0.69
N VAL A 74 1.40 -6.78 0.62
CA VAL A 74 2.20 -7.03 -0.61
C VAL A 74 1.29 -7.31 -1.81
N SER A 75 0.28 -8.15 -1.62
CA SER A 75 -0.67 -8.51 -2.68
C SER A 75 -1.49 -7.30 -3.15
N ALA A 76 -1.96 -6.47 -2.21
CA ALA A 76 -2.69 -5.24 -2.50
C ALA A 76 -1.78 -4.18 -3.15
N ALA A 77 -0.52 -4.07 -2.74
CA ALA A 77 0.48 -3.19 -3.33
C ALA A 77 0.75 -3.58 -4.79
N PHE A 78 0.88 -4.87 -5.08
CA PHE A 78 1.05 -5.34 -6.46
C PHE A 78 -0.18 -5.06 -7.33
N GLY A 79 -1.40 -5.27 -6.81
CA GLY A 79 -2.63 -4.89 -7.50
C GLY A 79 -2.74 -3.39 -7.75
N THR A 80 -2.32 -2.58 -6.78
CA THR A 80 -2.27 -1.11 -6.87
C THR A 80 -1.25 -0.67 -7.92
N PHE A 81 -0.08 -1.30 -7.96
CA PHE A 81 0.94 -1.05 -8.98
C PHE A 81 0.47 -1.36 -10.41
N ARG A 82 -0.44 -2.34 -10.56
CA ARG A 82 -1.11 -2.65 -11.83
C ARG A 82 -2.23 -1.66 -12.20
N GLY A 83 -2.56 -0.71 -11.34
CA GLY A 83 -3.60 0.29 -11.59
C GLY A 83 -5.01 -0.15 -11.21
N ASN A 84 -5.18 -1.15 -10.34
CA ASN A 84 -6.51 -1.59 -9.91
C ASN A 84 -7.06 -0.73 -8.75
N ASP A 85 -8.19 -0.06 -8.96
CA ASP A 85 -8.84 0.81 -7.97
C ASP A 85 -9.26 0.07 -6.70
N ARG A 86 -9.76 -1.18 -6.83
CA ARG A 86 -10.12 -2.01 -5.68
C ARG A 86 -8.88 -2.35 -4.85
N ALA A 87 -7.78 -2.70 -5.51
CA ALA A 87 -6.53 -3.00 -4.84
C ALA A 87 -5.95 -1.78 -4.10
N ARG A 88 -6.09 -0.58 -4.67
CA ARG A 88 -5.73 0.69 -4.01
C ARG A 88 -6.49 0.88 -2.70
N LEU A 89 -7.81 0.69 -2.75
CA LEU A 89 -8.65 0.82 -1.56
C LEU A 89 -8.31 -0.26 -0.51
N SER A 90 -8.11 -1.51 -0.94
CA SER A 90 -7.68 -2.59 -0.06
C SER A 90 -6.33 -2.29 0.60
N LEU A 91 -5.36 -1.77 -0.16
CA LEU A 91 -4.04 -1.39 0.36
C LEU A 91 -4.19 -0.32 1.46
N LEU A 92 -4.99 0.71 1.20
CA LEU A 92 -5.21 1.80 2.15
C LEU A 92 -5.90 1.33 3.45
N VAL A 93 -6.89 0.45 3.33
CA VAL A 93 -7.54 -0.18 4.49
C VAL A 93 -6.54 -1.03 5.28
N LEU A 94 -5.76 -1.88 4.60
CA LEU A 94 -4.76 -2.74 5.25
C LEU A 94 -3.66 -1.95 5.94
N LEU A 95 -3.14 -0.89 5.31
CA LEU A 95 -2.16 0.00 5.92
C LEU A 95 -2.72 0.69 7.16
N THR A 96 -3.97 1.15 7.10
CA THR A 96 -4.65 1.75 8.26
C THR A 96 -4.73 0.75 9.40
N ILE A 97 -5.20 -0.48 9.14
CA ILE A 97 -5.27 -1.55 10.15
C ILE A 97 -3.88 -1.84 10.73
N TYR A 98 -2.87 -2.01 9.89
CA TYR A 98 -1.51 -2.32 10.31
C TYR A 98 -0.93 -1.23 11.24
N PHE A 99 -1.02 0.04 10.82
CA PHE A 99 -0.50 1.15 11.61
C PHE A 99 -1.31 1.37 12.89
N SER A 100 -2.64 1.17 12.86
CA SER A 100 -3.47 1.22 14.08
C SER A 100 -3.09 0.13 15.07
N LEU A 101 -2.86 -1.11 14.63
CA LEU A 101 -2.40 -2.18 15.50
C LEU A 101 -1.02 -1.88 16.09
N ASN A 102 -0.09 -1.37 15.28
CA ASN A 102 1.26 -1.00 15.74
C ASN A 102 1.24 0.16 16.74
N ALA A 103 0.40 1.17 16.50
CA ALA A 103 0.18 2.26 17.43
C ALA A 103 -0.46 1.77 18.73
N PHE A 104 -1.48 0.91 18.64
CA PHE A 104 -2.15 0.32 19.80
C PHE A 104 -1.19 -0.50 20.67
N GLN A 105 -0.35 -1.34 20.04
CA GLN A 105 0.70 -2.07 20.74
C GLN A 105 1.68 -1.10 21.44
N SER A 106 2.06 -0.01 20.79
CA SER A 106 2.97 0.98 21.36
C SER A 106 2.34 1.77 22.51
N VAL A 107 1.02 2.00 22.47
CA VAL A 107 0.26 2.59 23.59
C VAL A 107 0.19 1.64 24.77
N ILE A 108 -0.09 0.35 24.54
CA ILE A 108 -0.08 -0.66 25.62
C ILE A 108 1.27 -0.71 26.31
N LEU A 109 2.36 -0.71 25.54
CA LEU A 109 3.70 -0.65 26.09
C LEU A 109 3.88 0.62 26.93
N LEU A 110 3.55 1.80 26.39
CA LEU A 110 3.71 3.08 27.10
C LEU A 110 2.93 3.17 28.42
N VAL A 111 1.76 2.54 28.51
CA VAL A 111 0.92 2.53 29.72
C VAL A 111 1.42 1.50 30.74
N SER A 112 2.23 0.52 30.33
CA SER A 112 2.84 -0.45 31.23
C SER A 112 3.91 0.24 32.08
N SER A 113 3.77 0.20 33.41
CA SER A 113 4.52 1.02 34.37
C SER A 113 6.02 0.72 34.46
N ASP A 114 6.51 -0.32 33.79
CA ASP A 114 7.85 -0.88 34.00
C ASP A 114 8.85 -0.52 32.89
N LEU A 115 8.47 0.34 31.93
CA LEU A 115 9.35 0.71 30.83
C LEU A 115 10.47 1.69 31.25
N ILE A 116 11.69 1.39 30.81
CA ILE A 116 12.86 2.27 30.87
C ILE A 116 12.60 3.51 29.97
N PRO A 117 13.05 4.73 30.33
CA PRO A 117 12.77 5.95 29.57
C PRO A 117 13.07 5.88 28.05
N GLU A 118 14.10 5.13 27.64
CA GLU A 118 14.45 4.93 26.22
C GLU A 118 13.35 4.19 25.44
N GLU A 119 12.71 3.20 26.07
CA GLU A 119 11.64 2.42 25.45
C GLU A 119 10.33 3.21 25.34
N GLN A 120 10.09 4.12 26.30
CA GLN A 120 8.98 5.06 26.25
C GLN A 120 9.12 6.02 25.05
N LEU A 121 10.32 6.59 24.85
CA LEU A 121 10.58 7.48 23.71
C LEU A 121 10.44 6.73 22.38
N SER A 122 10.94 5.49 22.29
CA SER A 122 10.76 4.64 21.12
C SER A 122 9.27 4.38 20.82
N SER A 123 8.47 4.12 21.85
CA SER A 123 7.03 3.87 21.72
C SER A 123 6.27 5.11 21.21
N VAL A 124 6.58 6.29 21.75
CA VAL A 124 6.02 7.56 21.26
C VAL A 124 6.40 7.80 19.80
N GLY A 125 7.66 7.57 19.44
CA GLY A 125 8.13 7.69 18.04
C GLY A 125 7.39 6.76 17.08
N ARG A 126 7.07 5.53 17.50
CA ARG A 126 6.28 4.57 16.71
C ARG A 126 4.85 5.04 16.50
N ILE A 127 4.21 5.59 17.53
CA ILE A 127 2.84 6.15 17.45
C ILE A 127 2.81 7.32 16.46
N ILE A 128 3.74 8.27 16.59
CA ILE A 128 3.83 9.42 15.68
C ILE A 128 4.06 8.96 14.24
N THR A 129 5.00 8.03 14.04
CA THR A 129 5.30 7.47 12.71
C THR A 129 4.05 6.81 12.12
N ALA A 130 3.30 6.03 12.90
CA ALA A 130 2.07 5.39 12.43
C ALA A 130 1.02 6.42 11.98
N ILE A 131 0.81 7.49 12.74
CA ILE A 131 -0.13 8.56 12.40
C ILE A 131 0.30 9.26 11.11
N ILE A 132 1.58 9.63 11.00
CA ILE A 132 2.13 10.31 9.82
C ILE A 132 2.03 9.41 8.59
N SER A 133 2.38 8.12 8.71
CA SER A 133 2.32 7.16 7.60
C SER A 133 0.90 6.97 7.08
N VAL A 134 -0.10 6.88 7.97
CA VAL A 134 -1.52 6.81 7.57
C VAL A 134 -1.95 8.11 6.92
N GLY A 135 -1.58 9.26 7.48
CA GLY A 135 -1.91 10.58 6.94
C GLY A 135 -1.36 10.81 5.54
N ILE A 136 -0.08 10.48 5.31
CA ILE A 136 0.56 10.59 3.99
C ILE A 136 -0.13 9.67 2.99
N ASN A 137 -0.41 8.42 3.37
CA ASN A 137 -1.09 7.46 2.51
C ASN A 137 -2.50 7.92 2.13
N LEU A 138 -3.31 8.34 3.10
CA LEU A 138 -4.64 8.91 2.86
C LEU A 138 -4.57 10.10 1.91
N TRP A 139 -3.71 11.07 2.22
CA TRP A 139 -3.58 12.28 1.43
C TRP A 139 -3.17 11.99 -0.03
N TYR A 140 -2.22 11.07 -0.24
CA TYR A 140 -1.69 10.79 -1.57
C TYR A 140 -2.64 9.93 -2.43
N PHE A 141 -3.27 8.91 -1.83
CA PHE A 141 -4.20 8.03 -2.53
C PHE A 141 -5.57 8.67 -2.80
N LEU A 142 -6.00 9.62 -1.96
CA LEU A 142 -7.24 10.37 -2.16
C LEU A 142 -7.06 11.63 -3.03
N ARG A 143 -5.84 11.91 -3.49
CA ARG A 143 -5.59 13.06 -4.37
C ARG A 143 -6.39 12.90 -5.68
N PRO A 144 -7.07 13.95 -6.19
CA PRO A 144 -7.92 13.84 -7.38
C PRO A 144 -7.20 13.27 -8.62
N LYS A 145 -5.94 13.64 -8.83
CA LYS A 145 -5.10 13.11 -9.91
C LYS A 145 -4.89 11.59 -9.80
N THR A 146 -4.66 11.11 -8.58
CA THR A 146 -4.52 9.68 -8.29
C THR A 146 -5.83 8.95 -8.55
N ILE A 147 -6.94 9.47 -8.04
CA ILE A 147 -8.27 8.87 -8.24
C ILE A 147 -8.61 8.80 -9.73
N ALA A 148 -8.35 9.85 -10.50
CA ALA A 148 -8.60 9.89 -11.94
C ALA A 148 -7.79 8.82 -12.71
N PHE A 149 -6.57 8.52 -12.27
CA PHE A 149 -5.76 7.46 -12.87
C PHE A 149 -6.38 6.07 -12.66
N PHE A 150 -6.82 5.75 -11.44
CA PHE A 150 -7.36 4.42 -11.10
C PHE A 150 -8.81 4.19 -11.57
N ARG A 151 -9.60 5.26 -11.77
CA ARG A 151 -10.99 5.14 -12.24
C ARG A 151 -11.11 4.90 -13.75
N LYS A 152 -10.05 5.14 -14.55
CA LYS A 152 -10.12 4.89 -15.99
C LYS A 152 -10.17 3.38 -16.25
N PRO A 153 -11.18 2.88 -16.99
CA PRO A 153 -11.26 1.46 -17.31
C PRO A 153 -10.00 1.03 -18.07
N ILE A 154 -9.48 -0.15 -17.72
CA ILE A 154 -8.44 -0.78 -18.51
C ILE A 154 -9.13 -1.18 -19.81
N GLU A 155 -8.98 -0.38 -20.86
CA GLU A 155 -9.32 -0.84 -22.22
C GLU A 155 -8.57 -2.15 -22.44
N GLN A 156 -9.33 -3.24 -22.44
CA GLN A 156 -8.83 -4.59 -22.67
C GLN A 156 -8.52 -4.67 -24.16
N ASN A 157 -7.27 -4.38 -24.54
CA ASN A 157 -6.75 -4.88 -25.80
C ASN A 157 -6.63 -6.39 -25.68
N ASN A 158 -7.71 -7.08 -26.07
CA ASN A 158 -7.73 -8.52 -26.35
C ASN A 158 -6.97 -8.81 -27.64
#